data_AF-A0A3C0GPS1-F1
#
_entry.id   AF-A0A3C0GPS1-F1
#
_cell.length_a   1.000
_cell.length_b   1.000
_cell.length_c   1.000
_cell.angle_alpha   90.00
_cell.angle_beta   90.00
_cell.angle_gamma   90.00
#
_symmetry.space_group_name_H-M   'P 1'
#
loop_
_entity.id
_entity.type
_entity.pdbx_description
1 polymer ?
#
loop_
_entity_poly.entity_id
_entity_poly.type
_entity_poly.pdbx_seq_one_letter_code
_entity_poly.pdbx_strand_id
1 'polypeptide(L)'
;GYLLATQDGQRGSMAGALLGALGDNGVHLEERTGVLLDQVSSGKLSLVYNVLGSYAQARIEAGAPLGIVEPEDYTLVVLRTAVIPRSSRHPEEARRFLDYVLSPRGQQVLSREARLMPILPAQGQQRGRSPARSYRPIQLGPGLLVYLDALKRRQFLDAWNGSMRQQGR
;
A
#
# COMPACT_ATOMS: atom_id res chain seq x y z
N GLY A 1 -6.07 -1.03 5.53
CA GLY A 1 -6.79 -1.08 4.23
C GLY A 1 -7.39 0.25 3.78
N TYR A 2 -8.00 1.06 4.67
CA TYR A 2 -8.84 2.21 4.30
C TYR A 2 -8.25 3.15 3.23
N LEU A 3 -7.00 3.60 3.41
CA LEU A 3 -6.34 4.48 2.44
C LEU A 3 -6.37 3.88 1.02
N LEU A 4 -5.86 2.66 0.85
CA LEU A 4 -5.84 1.97 -0.45
C LEU A 4 -7.24 1.84 -1.05
N ALA A 5 -8.20 1.37 -0.25
CA ALA A 5 -9.59 1.21 -0.71
C ALA A 5 -10.21 2.53 -1.20
N THR A 6 -9.99 3.64 -0.49
CA THR A 6 -10.47 4.96 -0.95
C THR A 6 -9.77 5.44 -2.21
N GLN A 7 -8.49 5.11 -2.39
CA GLN A 7 -7.75 5.46 -3.59
C GLN A 7 -8.21 4.62 -4.80
N ASP A 8 -8.47 3.33 -4.64
CA ASP A 8 -9.04 2.50 -5.72
C ASP A 8 -10.43 3.01 -6.13
N GLY A 9 -11.27 3.34 -5.15
CA GLY A 9 -12.61 3.91 -5.39
C GLY A 9 -12.60 5.24 -6.14
N GLN A 10 -11.50 5.99 -6.12
CA GLN A 10 -11.32 7.22 -6.90
C GLN A 10 -10.87 6.96 -8.34
N ARG A 11 -10.30 5.78 -8.64
CA ARG A 11 -9.61 5.53 -9.91
C ARG A 11 -10.47 4.86 -10.96
N GLY A 12 -11.34 3.92 -10.57
CA GLY A 12 -12.09 3.11 -11.51
C GLY A 12 -13.57 3.07 -11.21
N SER A 13 -14.41 3.26 -12.24
CA SER A 13 -15.82 2.90 -12.20
C SER A 13 -16.04 1.42 -11.86
N MET A 14 -15.03 0.57 -12.07
CA MET A 14 -15.05 -0.86 -11.77
C MET A 14 -14.71 -1.21 -10.31
N ALA A 15 -14.24 -0.28 -9.48
CA ALA A 15 -13.84 -0.59 -8.10
C ALA A 15 -15.00 -1.20 -7.29
N GLY A 16 -16.22 -0.66 -7.47
CA GLY A 16 -17.42 -1.23 -6.84
C GLY A 16 -17.74 -2.65 -7.32
N ALA A 17 -17.60 -2.91 -8.62
CA ALA A 17 -17.84 -4.24 -9.20
C ALA A 17 -16.81 -5.27 -8.69
N LEU A 18 -15.53 -4.87 -8.59
CA LEU A 18 -14.50 -5.72 -8.00
C LEU A 18 -14.79 -6.05 -6.54
N LEU A 19 -15.16 -5.05 -5.72
CA LEU A 19 -15.50 -5.27 -4.32
C LEU A 19 -16.74 -6.18 -4.18
N GLY A 20 -17.76 -5.99 -5.03
CA GLY A 20 -18.92 -6.87 -5.08
C GLY A 20 -18.55 -8.31 -5.41
N ALA A 21 -17.74 -8.52 -6.46
CA ALA A 21 -17.28 -9.85 -6.84
C ALA A 21 -16.42 -10.53 -5.75
N LEU A 22 -15.57 -9.78 -5.06
CA LEU A 22 -14.82 -10.28 -3.90
C LEU A 22 -15.78 -10.70 -2.77
N GLY A 23 -16.78 -9.88 -2.47
CA GLY A 23 -17.84 -10.19 -1.51
C GLY A 23 -18.61 -11.47 -1.86
N ASP A 24 -19.07 -11.59 -3.10
CA ASP A 24 -19.82 -12.75 -3.61
C ASP A 24 -19.01 -14.06 -3.56
N ASN A 25 -17.68 -13.95 -3.64
CA ASN A 25 -16.76 -15.08 -3.51
C ASN A 25 -16.31 -15.36 -2.05
N GLY A 26 -16.95 -14.73 -1.06
CA GLY A 26 -16.68 -14.99 0.35
C GLY A 26 -15.29 -14.52 0.80
N VAL A 27 -14.83 -13.36 0.31
CA VAL A 27 -13.51 -12.80 0.64
C VAL A 27 -13.23 -12.78 2.15
N HIS A 28 -12.05 -13.29 2.53
CA HIS A 28 -11.56 -13.19 3.89
C HIS A 28 -10.95 -11.80 4.16
N LEU A 29 -11.51 -11.09 5.15
CA LEU A 29 -11.02 -9.79 5.57
C LEU A 29 -10.02 -9.92 6.73
N GLU A 30 -8.81 -9.38 6.57
CA GLU A 30 -7.80 -9.32 7.62
C GLU A 30 -7.01 -8.00 7.51
N GLU A 31 -6.67 -7.42 8.64
CA GLU A 31 -6.05 -6.10 8.71
C GLU A 31 -4.52 -6.17 8.61
N ARG A 32 -3.95 -7.33 8.93
CA ARG A 32 -2.51 -7.57 8.96
C ARG A 32 -2.04 -8.27 7.69
N THR A 33 -1.26 -7.55 6.89
CA THR A 33 -0.61 -8.09 5.68
C THR A 33 0.14 -9.40 5.94
N GLY A 34 0.84 -9.52 7.07
CA GLY A 34 1.60 -10.73 7.39
C GLY A 34 0.73 -11.99 7.46
N VAL A 35 -0.46 -11.89 8.07
CA VAL A 35 -1.37 -13.03 8.20
C VAL A 35 -1.95 -13.44 6.85
N LEU A 36 -2.32 -12.48 6.01
CA LEU A 36 -2.77 -12.76 4.65
C LEU A 36 -1.69 -13.49 3.85
N LEU A 37 -0.44 -13.06 3.95
CA LEU A 37 0.69 -13.73 3.30
C LEU A 37 0.96 -15.13 3.86
N ASP A 38 0.76 -15.37 5.17
CA ASP A 38 0.87 -16.70 5.78
C ASP A 38 -0.21 -17.64 5.22
N GLN A 39 -1.44 -17.15 5.13
CA GLN A 39 -2.57 -17.92 4.63
C GLN A 39 -2.41 -18.28 3.14
N VAL A 40 -1.89 -17.37 2.31
CA VAL A 40 -1.56 -17.71 0.91
C VAL A 40 -0.39 -18.68 0.81
N SER A 41 0.67 -18.46 1.58
CA SER A 41 1.84 -19.36 1.57
C SER A 41 1.50 -20.78 1.99
N SER A 42 0.53 -20.93 2.91
CA SER A 42 0.03 -22.23 3.38
C SER A 42 -1.02 -22.88 2.47
N GLY A 43 -1.45 -22.19 1.41
CA GLY A 43 -2.53 -22.66 0.51
C GLY A 43 -3.94 -22.52 1.07
N LYS A 44 -4.13 -21.90 2.26
CA LYS A 44 -5.45 -21.61 2.81
C LYS A 44 -6.22 -20.56 1.99
N LEU A 45 -5.49 -19.63 1.37
CA LEU A 45 -6.03 -18.66 0.41
C LEU A 45 -5.30 -18.81 -0.93
N SER A 46 -6.03 -18.69 -2.04
CA SER A 46 -5.43 -18.75 -3.38
C SER A 46 -4.76 -17.43 -3.80
N LEU A 47 -5.29 -16.30 -3.31
CA LEU A 47 -4.82 -14.95 -3.67
C LEU A 47 -5.10 -13.98 -2.53
N VAL A 48 -4.28 -12.93 -2.44
CA VAL A 48 -4.54 -11.75 -1.62
C VAL A 48 -4.47 -10.48 -2.47
N TYR A 49 -5.33 -9.52 -2.17
CA TYR A 49 -5.46 -8.25 -2.89
C TYR A 49 -5.08 -7.07 -2.00
N ASN A 50 -4.49 -6.02 -2.58
CA ASN A 50 -4.08 -4.79 -1.88
C ASN A 50 -3.10 -4.99 -0.71
N VAL A 51 -2.18 -5.93 -0.84
CA VAL A 51 -1.08 -6.15 0.12
C VAL A 51 0.16 -5.32 -0.22
N LEU A 52 0.97 -5.00 0.79
CA LEU A 52 2.22 -4.24 0.59
C LEU A 52 3.30 -5.12 -0.06
N GLY A 53 3.65 -4.82 -1.32
CA GLY A 53 4.65 -5.58 -2.09
C GLY A 53 5.99 -5.77 -1.39
N SER A 54 6.48 -4.78 -0.64
CA SER A 54 7.74 -4.90 0.14
C SER A 54 7.72 -6.06 1.14
N TYR A 55 6.56 -6.40 1.72
CA TYR A 55 6.41 -7.50 2.68
C TYR A 55 6.37 -8.85 1.96
N ALA A 56 5.64 -8.93 0.84
CA ALA A 56 5.62 -10.12 0.01
C ALA A 56 7.02 -10.42 -0.54
N GLN A 57 7.73 -9.42 -1.05
CA GLN A 57 9.09 -9.54 -1.57
C GLN A 57 10.06 -10.08 -0.51
N ALA A 58 10.01 -9.55 0.71
CA ALA A 58 10.85 -10.05 1.81
C ALA A 58 10.61 -11.54 2.12
N ARG A 59 9.36 -12.01 1.99
CA ARG A 59 9.01 -13.42 2.21
C ARG A 59 9.42 -14.32 1.05
N ILE A 60 9.27 -13.85 -0.18
CA ILE A 60 9.73 -14.57 -1.40
C ILE A 60 11.23 -14.81 -1.30
N GLU A 61 12.01 -13.79 -0.94
CA GLU A 61 13.46 -13.92 -0.77
C GLU A 61 13.85 -14.83 0.40
N ALA A 62 13.00 -14.95 1.41
CA ALA A 62 13.12 -15.94 2.49
C ALA A 62 12.64 -17.35 2.10
N GLY A 63 12.25 -17.58 0.85
CA GLY A 63 11.85 -18.89 0.32
C GLY A 63 10.36 -19.22 0.43
N ALA A 64 9.50 -18.27 0.77
CA ALA A 64 8.06 -18.50 0.77
C ALA A 64 7.54 -18.73 -0.67
N PRO A 65 6.62 -19.70 -0.90
CA PRO A 65 6.08 -20.01 -2.22
C PRO A 65 5.04 -18.97 -2.66
N LEU A 66 5.48 -17.73 -2.86
CA LEU A 66 4.64 -16.59 -3.18
C LEU A 66 5.05 -15.98 -4.53
N GLY A 67 4.08 -15.40 -5.22
CA GLY A 67 4.29 -14.54 -6.39
C GLY A 67 3.66 -13.17 -6.18
N ILE A 68 4.20 -12.15 -6.84
CA ILE A 68 3.61 -10.80 -6.87
C ILE A 68 3.08 -10.55 -8.28
N VAL A 69 1.81 -10.13 -8.36
CA VAL A 69 1.19 -9.66 -9.59
C VAL A 69 0.93 -8.16 -9.44
N GLU A 70 1.52 -7.37 -10.33
CA GLU A 70 1.25 -5.93 -10.47
C GLU A 70 0.17 -5.75 -11.55
N PRO A 71 -1.04 -5.24 -11.22
CA PRO A 71 -2.08 -5.03 -12.22
C PRO A 71 -1.67 -4.02 -13.30
N GLU A 72 -2.00 -4.33 -14.56
CA GLU A 72 -1.62 -3.55 -15.73
C GLU A 72 -2.41 -2.25 -15.87
N ASP A 73 -3.65 -2.23 -15.39
CA ASP A 73 -4.53 -1.05 -15.40
C ASP A 73 -3.95 0.05 -14.48
N TYR A 74 -3.62 -0.31 -13.23
CA TYR A 74 -2.80 0.48 -12.33
C TYR A 74 -2.31 -0.30 -11.11
N THR A 75 -1.20 0.16 -10.55
CA THR A 75 -0.68 -0.31 -9.26
C THR A 75 -0.49 0.88 -8.33
N LEU A 76 -1.23 0.93 -7.21
CA LEU A 76 -1.08 2.01 -6.23
C LEU A 76 0.30 1.95 -5.54
N VAL A 77 0.93 3.10 -5.39
CA VAL A 77 2.19 3.24 -4.65
C VAL A 77 1.98 4.09 -3.41
N VAL A 78 2.13 3.46 -2.24
CA VAL A 78 2.06 4.14 -0.93
C VAL A 78 3.40 4.76 -0.60
N LEU A 79 3.40 6.06 -0.32
CA LEU A 79 4.57 6.76 0.22
C LEU A 79 4.63 6.55 1.74
N ARG A 80 5.77 6.06 2.24
CA ARG A 80 6.05 6.04 3.68
C ARG A 80 6.45 7.45 4.12
N THR A 81 5.60 8.07 4.93
CA THR A 81 5.79 9.45 5.38
C THR A 81 6.35 9.47 6.80
N ALA A 82 7.33 10.33 7.04
CA ALA A 82 7.84 10.64 8.37
C ALA A 82 7.65 12.13 8.64
N VAL A 83 7.28 12.48 9.88
CA VAL A 83 7.05 13.87 10.32
C VAL A 83 7.71 14.10 11.66
N ILE A 84 8.20 15.31 11.89
CA ILE A 84 8.70 15.75 13.20
C ILE A 84 7.56 16.50 13.89
N PRO A 85 6.98 15.99 15.00
CA PRO A 85 5.95 16.71 15.74
C PRO A 85 6.48 18.04 16.27
N ARG A 86 5.66 19.10 16.24
CA ARG A 86 6.03 20.41 16.83
C ARG A 86 6.38 20.34 18.31
N SER A 87 5.80 19.37 19.02
CA SER A 87 6.04 19.09 20.44
C SER A 87 7.20 18.11 20.70
N SER A 88 8.04 17.82 19.70
CA SER A 88 9.18 16.91 19.87
C SER A 88 10.11 17.38 21.00
N ARG A 89 10.42 16.49 21.93
CA ARG A 89 11.41 16.74 23.01
C ARG A 89 12.85 16.81 22.48
N HIS A 90 13.09 16.22 21.31
CA HIS A 90 14.40 16.06 20.67
C HIS A 90 14.30 16.42 19.16
N PRO A 91 13.99 17.68 18.81
CA PRO A 91 13.73 18.07 17.43
C PRO A 91 14.98 17.97 16.54
N GLU A 92 16.16 18.23 17.10
CA GLU A 92 17.42 18.17 16.34
C GLU A 92 17.86 16.73 16.05
N GLU A 93 17.69 15.82 17.00
CA GLU A 93 17.91 14.38 16.82
C GLU A 93 16.96 13.82 15.76
N ALA A 94 15.69 14.20 15.83
CA ALA A 94 14.69 13.80 14.85
C ALA A 94 15.04 14.32 13.45
N ARG A 95 15.52 15.57 13.34
CA ARG A 95 16.03 16.13 12.07
C ARG A 95 17.20 15.33 11.53
N ARG A 96 18.24 15.10 12.35
CA ARG A 96 19.41 14.28 11.96
C ARG A 96 19.02 12.89 11.50
N PHE A 97 18.04 12.26 12.16
CA PHE A 97 17.53 10.96 11.75
C PHE A 97 16.83 11.01 10.39
N LEU A 98 15.95 12.00 10.15
CA LEU A 98 15.30 12.16 8.85
C LEU A 98 16.30 12.50 7.74
N ASP A 99 17.29 13.35 8.01
CA ASP A 99 18.37 13.65 7.07
C ASP A 99 19.14 12.37 6.69
N TYR A 100 19.41 11.50 7.67
CA TYR A 100 20.02 10.20 7.41
C TYR A 100 19.12 9.29 6.55
N VAL A 101 17.84 9.16 6.90
CA VAL A 101 16.87 8.33 6.15
C VAL A 101 16.75 8.80 4.70
N LEU A 102 16.80 10.12 4.47
CA LEU A 102 16.74 10.74 3.14
C LEU A 102 18.09 10.74 2.41
N SER A 103 19.20 10.47 3.08
CA SER A 103 20.52 10.40 2.44
C SER A 103 20.61 9.22 1.47
N PRO A 104 21.54 9.25 0.47
CA PRO A 104 21.78 8.11 -0.42
C PRO A 104 22.05 6.80 0.33
N ARG A 105 22.81 6.86 1.43
CA ARG A 105 23.08 5.70 2.28
C ARG A 105 21.82 5.18 2.95
N GLY A 106 21.00 6.06 3.53
CA GLY A 106 19.73 5.68 4.16
C GLY A 106 18.77 5.03 3.17
N GLN A 107 18.64 5.59 1.97
CA GLN A 107 17.82 5.03 0.89
C GLN A 107 18.32 3.64 0.44
N GLN A 108 19.64 3.43 0.35
CA GLN A 108 20.21 2.11 0.06
C GLN A 108 19.89 1.09 1.16
N VAL A 109 20.02 1.49 2.43
CA VAL A 109 19.65 0.63 3.57
C VAL A 109 18.16 0.28 3.53
N LEU A 110 17.28 1.25 3.29
CA LEU A 110 15.83 0.98 3.16
C LEU A 110 15.50 0.02 2.01
N SER A 111 16.19 0.16 0.88
CA SER A 111 16.00 -0.75 -0.26
C SER A 111 16.48 -2.16 0.06
N ARG A 112 17.70 -2.29 0.59
CA ARG A 112 18.35 -3.58 0.84
C ARG A 112 17.81 -4.31 2.06
N GLU A 113 17.38 -3.61 3.10
CA GLU A 113 16.92 -4.24 4.35
C GLU A 113 15.41 -4.33 4.42
N ALA A 114 14.69 -3.30 3.93
CA ALA A 114 13.24 -3.22 4.06
C ALA A 114 12.48 -3.38 2.71
N ARG A 115 13.19 -3.65 1.60
CA ARG A 115 12.62 -3.82 0.25
C ARG A 115 11.76 -2.63 -0.17
N LEU A 116 12.15 -1.45 0.28
CA LEU A 116 11.45 -0.22 -0.10
C LEU A 116 12.00 0.27 -1.43
N MET A 117 11.09 0.69 -2.31
CA MET A 117 11.49 1.43 -3.49
C MET A 117 12.12 2.76 -3.05
N PRO A 118 13.38 3.04 -3.42
CA PRO A 118 14.01 4.32 -3.13
C PRO A 118 13.25 5.48 -3.75
N ILE A 119 13.20 6.62 -3.06
CA ILE A 119 12.65 7.87 -3.62
C ILE A 119 13.72 8.72 -4.32
N LEU A 120 15.00 8.47 -4.02
CA LEU A 120 16.12 9.08 -4.73
C LEU A 120 16.50 8.22 -5.95
N PRO A 121 16.80 8.83 -7.11
CA PRO A 121 17.36 8.09 -8.22
C PRO A 121 18.69 7.47 -7.80
N ALA A 122 18.95 6.23 -8.21
CA ALA A 122 20.27 5.64 -8.07
C ALA A 122 21.28 6.52 -8.82
N GLN A 123 22.49 6.71 -8.26
CA GLN A 123 23.55 7.45 -8.96
C GLN A 123 23.75 6.84 -10.35
N GLY A 124 23.60 7.66 -11.40
CA GLY A 124 23.74 7.24 -12.79
C GLY A 124 22.45 6.81 -13.51
N GLN A 125 21.29 6.75 -12.84
CA GLN A 125 20.00 6.52 -13.52
C GLN A 125 19.32 7.86 -13.84
N GLN A 126 19.17 8.15 -15.14
CA GLN A 126 18.31 9.23 -15.63
C GLN A 126 16.89 9.07 -15.06
N ARG A 127 16.26 10.20 -14.71
CA ARG A 127 14.81 10.27 -14.50
C ARG A 127 14.12 9.85 -15.80
N GLY A 128 13.68 8.60 -15.87
CA GLY A 128 12.90 8.11 -17.00
C GLY A 128 13.47 6.85 -17.62
N ARG A 129 13.09 5.70 -17.06
CA ARG A 129 12.73 4.47 -17.79
C ARG A 129 12.51 3.34 -16.78
N SER A 130 11.34 3.33 -16.15
CA SER A 130 10.69 2.03 -15.93
C SER A 130 9.72 1.86 -17.10
N PRO A 131 9.84 0.80 -17.90
CA PRO A 131 8.99 0.58 -19.05
C PRO A 131 7.54 0.53 -18.57
N ALA A 132 6.64 1.34 -19.14
CA ALA A 132 5.19 1.13 -19.17
C ALA A 132 4.48 0.60 -17.90
N ARG A 133 5.00 0.81 -16.68
CA ARG A 133 4.33 0.34 -15.46
C ARG A 133 3.30 1.38 -15.03
N SER A 134 2.06 0.94 -14.91
CA SER A 134 0.92 1.76 -14.48
C SER A 134 0.98 2.10 -12.98
N TYR A 135 2.17 2.39 -12.43
CA TYR A 135 2.30 2.86 -11.06
C TYR A 135 1.55 4.18 -10.87
N ARG A 136 0.81 4.28 -9.78
CA ARG A 136 0.03 5.46 -9.38
C ARG A 136 0.38 5.82 -7.94
N PRO A 137 1.36 6.70 -7.73
CA PRO A 137 1.68 7.21 -6.40
C PRO A 137 0.48 7.91 -5.78
N ILE A 138 0.20 7.57 -4.51
CA ILE A 138 -0.78 8.29 -3.71
C ILE A 138 -0.16 9.64 -3.33
N GLN A 139 -0.68 10.70 -3.94
CA GLN A 139 -0.17 12.05 -3.74
C GLN A 139 -0.49 12.53 -2.32
N LEU A 140 0.55 13.01 -1.62
CA LEU A 140 0.37 13.71 -0.35
C LEU A 140 -0.12 15.12 -0.65
N GLY A 141 -1.39 15.40 -0.36
CA GLY A 141 -1.98 16.71 -0.61
C GLY A 141 -3.40 16.84 -0.07
N PRO A 142 -4.06 17.99 -0.32
CA PRO A 142 -5.39 18.28 0.21
C PRO A 142 -6.45 17.23 -0.15
N GLY A 143 -6.28 16.52 -1.27
CA GLY A 143 -7.16 15.42 -1.68
C GLY A 143 -7.26 14.28 -0.66
N LEU A 144 -6.21 14.05 0.16
CA LEU A 144 -6.27 13.06 1.24
C LEU A 144 -7.18 13.50 2.40
N LEU A 145 -7.35 14.81 2.60
CA LEU A 145 -8.21 15.35 3.66
C LEU A 145 -9.69 15.08 3.38
N VAL A 146 -10.08 14.92 2.11
CA VAL A 146 -11.46 14.62 1.71
C VAL A 146 -11.97 13.34 2.36
N TYR A 147 -11.10 12.35 2.55
CA TYR A 147 -11.42 11.06 3.19
C TYR A 147 -11.13 11.04 4.70
N LEU A 148 -10.68 12.16 5.26
CA LEU A 148 -10.64 12.38 6.71
C LEU A 148 -11.94 13.01 7.22
N ASP A 149 -12.78 13.56 6.34
CA ASP A 149 -14.12 14.02 6.68
C ASP A 149 -14.97 12.86 7.23
N ALA A 150 -15.62 13.09 8.38
CA ALA A 150 -16.32 12.04 9.11
C ALA A 150 -17.55 11.52 8.34
N LEU A 151 -18.24 12.37 7.59
CA LEU A 151 -19.42 11.98 6.83
C LEU A 151 -19.02 11.14 5.62
N LYS A 152 -18.05 11.62 4.83
CA LYS A 152 -17.51 10.88 3.67
C LYS A 152 -16.89 9.56 4.07
N ARG A 153 -16.17 9.53 5.20
CA ARG A 153 -15.61 8.29 5.73
C ARG A 153 -16.68 7.27 6.07
N ARG A 154 -17.75 7.71 6.75
CA ARG A 154 -18.88 6.84 7.10
C ARG A 154 -19.56 6.31 5.85
N GLN A 155 -19.93 7.18 4.91
CA GLN A 155 -20.56 6.81 3.64
C GLN A 155 -19.73 5.79 2.86
N PHE A 156 -18.40 6.00 2.76
CA PHE A 156 -17.51 5.06 2.10
C PHE A 156 -17.49 3.69 2.80
N LEU A 157 -17.37 3.67 4.13
CA LEU A 157 -17.32 2.43 4.89
C LEU A 157 -18.65 1.66 4.83
N ASP A 158 -19.78 2.35 4.84
CA ASP A 158 -21.11 1.74 4.70
C ASP A 158 -21.26 1.07 3.33
N ALA A 159 -20.90 1.78 2.26
CA ALA A 159 -20.91 1.23 0.90
C ALA A 159 -19.93 0.04 0.77
N TRP A 160 -18.71 0.19 1.27
CA TRP A 160 -17.70 -0.87 1.24
C TRP A 160 -18.13 -2.12 2.01
N ASN A 161 -18.72 -1.96 3.20
CA ASN A 161 -19.26 -3.07 3.98
C ASN A 161 -20.43 -3.74 3.26
N GLY A 162 -21.33 -2.95 2.65
CA GLY A 162 -22.44 -3.48 1.86
C GLY A 162 -21.99 -4.35 0.68
N SER A 163 -20.88 -4.00 0.03
CA SER A 163 -20.30 -4.80 -1.06
C SER A 163 -19.56 -6.03 -0.56
N MET A 164 -18.72 -5.89 0.48
CA MET A 164 -17.77 -6.93 0.90
C MET A 164 -18.34 -7.95 1.87
N ARG A 165 -19.36 -7.58 2.65
CA ARG A 165 -19.93 -8.40 3.73
C ARG A 165 -21.36 -8.82 3.45
N GLN A 166 -21.70 -9.12 2.19
CA GLN A 166 -23.04 -9.62 1.86
C GLN A 166 -23.38 -10.77 2.83
N GLN A 167 -24.31 -10.47 3.74
CA GLN A 167 -24.91 -11.45 4.63
C GLN A 167 -25.62 -12.44 3.73
N GLY A 168 -25.37 -13.73 3.97
CA GLY A 168 -25.92 -14.82 3.16
C GLY A 168 -27.36 -14.56 2.75
N ARG A 169 -27.59 -14.64 1.45
CA ARG A 169 -28.88 -15.09 0.93
C ARG A 169 -28.85 -16.62 0.90
#